data_AF-A0A2V5TEV4-F1
#
_entry.id   AF-A0A2V5TEV4-F1
#
_cell.length_a   1.000
_cell.length_b   1.000
_cell.length_c   1.000
_cell.angle_alpha   90.00
_cell.angle_beta   90.00
_cell.angle_gamma   90.00
#
_symmetry.space_group_name_H-M   'P 1'
#
loop_
_entity.id
_entity.type
_entity.pdbx_description
1 polymer ?
#
loop_
_entity_poly.entity_id
_entity_poly.type
_entity_poly.pdbx_seq_one_letter_code
_entity_poly.pdbx_strand_id
1 'polypeptide(L)'
;MTSPFRFGILALTCLVTSNRIVAGPAPGVSEHTNRLAQEKSPYLLQHSHNPVDWYPWGEEAFAKARREDKPIFLSIGYSTCHWCHVMAHESFENEEVAATMNREFVNIKVDREERPDVDRVYMTFVQATTGGGGWPMSVWLTPDLKPFVGGTYFPPEDRYGQPGFKKVLERIAAAWKQDHEKIAGQGARIVEALREAQTAQPAAAEKIDAKILSAAYEQFSRSFDARDGGFGSAPKFPRPVTLNFLSRFYARDPSSDSGKHALDMDLITLRKMAAGGMHDHLGGGFHRYSVDRYWHVPHFEKMLYDQAQLAVAYLDAFQITQDPQFASVARDILDYVARDLTSKEGGYFSAED
;
A
#
# COMPACT_ATOMS: atom_id res chain seq x y z
N MET A 1 8.57 -45.71 -66.28
CA MET A 1 8.60 -45.65 -64.81
C MET A 1 10.05 -45.39 -64.39
N THR A 2 10.23 -44.42 -63.48
CA THR A 2 11.45 -44.04 -62.72
C THR A 2 12.68 -43.59 -63.50
N SER A 3 12.87 -42.26 -63.53
CA SER A 3 14.10 -41.54 -63.90
C SER A 3 15.01 -41.38 -62.66
N PRO A 4 16.35 -41.49 -62.76
CA PRO A 4 17.25 -41.27 -61.63
C PRO A 4 17.72 -39.82 -61.51
N PHE A 5 17.80 -39.40 -60.26
CA PHE A 5 18.23 -38.10 -59.75
C PHE A 5 19.66 -37.71 -60.19
N ARG A 6 19.83 -36.44 -60.58
CA ARG A 6 21.12 -35.74 -60.63
C ARG A 6 21.17 -34.70 -59.50
N PHE A 7 22.10 -34.87 -58.56
CA PHE A 7 22.44 -33.85 -57.56
C PHE A 7 23.36 -32.80 -58.21
N GLY A 8 22.87 -31.56 -58.30
CA GLY A 8 23.67 -30.38 -58.61
C GLY A 8 23.95 -29.62 -57.33
N ILE A 9 25.24 -29.44 -57.03
CA ILE A 9 25.75 -28.61 -55.93
C ILE A 9 25.59 -27.14 -56.34
N LEU A 10 24.75 -26.38 -55.63
CA LEU A 10 24.76 -24.92 -55.68
C LEU A 10 25.28 -24.37 -54.35
N ALA A 11 26.42 -23.69 -54.43
CA ALA A 11 27.01 -22.93 -53.34
C ALA A 11 26.11 -21.75 -52.96
N LEU A 12 25.75 -21.64 -51.67
CA LEU A 12 25.14 -20.45 -51.10
C LEU A 12 26.12 -19.85 -50.10
N THR A 13 26.69 -18.71 -50.48
CA THR A 13 27.53 -17.83 -49.69
C THR A 13 26.75 -17.28 -48.49
N CYS A 14 27.06 -17.71 -47.27
CA CYS A 14 26.62 -17.02 -46.06
C CYS A 14 27.46 -15.75 -45.86
N LEU A 15 26.82 -14.59 -45.95
CA LEU A 15 27.35 -13.34 -45.41
C LEU A 15 27.51 -13.50 -43.89
N VAL A 16 28.74 -13.43 -43.40
CA VAL A 16 29.04 -13.26 -41.98
C VAL A 16 28.75 -11.80 -41.63
N THR A 17 27.57 -11.51 -41.09
CA THR A 17 27.31 -10.23 -40.43
C THR A 17 27.97 -10.25 -39.06
N SER A 18 29.02 -9.45 -38.90
CA SER A 18 29.67 -9.19 -37.61
C SER A 18 28.64 -8.72 -36.59
N ASN A 19 28.29 -9.58 -35.63
CA ASN A 19 27.56 -9.18 -34.44
C ASN A 19 28.47 -8.27 -33.60
N ARG A 20 28.34 -6.96 -33.80
CA ARG A 20 28.76 -6.00 -32.78
C ARG A 20 27.82 -6.19 -31.59
N ILE A 21 28.34 -6.84 -30.55
CA ILE A 21 27.75 -6.79 -29.22
C ILE A 21 27.77 -5.30 -28.84
N VAL A 22 26.60 -4.66 -28.90
CA VAL A 22 26.39 -3.36 -28.27
C VAL A 22 26.40 -3.66 -26.78
N ALA A 23 27.52 -3.35 -26.12
CA ALA A 23 27.56 -3.29 -24.67
C ALA A 23 26.44 -2.36 -24.22
N GLY A 24 25.56 -2.84 -23.33
CA GLY A 24 24.60 -1.98 -22.65
C GLY A 24 25.33 -0.81 -21.98
N PRO A 25 24.64 0.33 -21.76
CA PRO A 25 25.26 1.47 -21.10
C PRO A 25 25.87 1.01 -19.78
N ALA A 26 27.13 1.38 -19.55
CA ALA A 26 27.77 1.22 -18.24
C ALA A 26 26.86 1.85 -17.17
N PRO A 27 26.76 1.29 -15.95
CA PRO A 27 25.97 1.89 -14.89
C PRO A 27 26.43 3.34 -14.74
N GLY A 28 25.52 4.27 -15.03
CA GLY A 28 25.80 5.70 -14.92
C GLY A 28 26.28 6.01 -13.52
N VAL A 29 27.31 6.84 -13.41
CA VAL A 29 27.69 7.42 -12.12
C VAL A 29 26.48 8.22 -11.64
N SER A 30 25.84 7.78 -10.56
CA SER A 30 24.74 8.53 -9.96
C SER A 30 25.27 9.88 -9.50
N GLU A 31 24.71 11.00 -9.96
CA GLU A 31 25.16 12.33 -9.56
C GLU A 31 24.98 12.58 -8.06
N HIS A 32 24.01 11.91 -7.42
CA HIS A 32 23.70 12.04 -6.01
C HIS A 32 23.90 10.74 -5.24
N THR A 33 24.32 10.84 -3.99
CA THR A 33 24.31 9.74 -3.02
C THR A 33 23.98 10.31 -1.65
N ASN A 34 22.87 9.88 -1.08
CA ASN A 34 22.41 10.29 0.25
C ASN A 34 22.67 9.17 1.28
N ARG A 35 22.20 9.36 2.52
CA ARG A 35 22.49 8.45 3.64
C ARG A 35 21.82 7.10 3.52
N LEU A 36 20.76 6.98 2.72
CA LEU A 36 20.07 5.70 2.53
C LEU A 36 20.95 4.66 1.85
N ALA A 37 22.08 5.06 1.23
CA ALA A 37 23.08 4.14 0.70
C ALA A 37 23.71 3.20 1.74
N GLN A 38 23.52 3.49 3.04
CA GLN A 38 24.02 2.67 4.16
C GLN A 38 22.94 1.77 4.79
N GLU A 39 21.70 1.89 4.32
CA GLU A 39 20.58 1.10 4.85
C GLU A 39 20.59 -0.33 4.32
N LYS A 40 19.87 -1.21 5.02
CA LYS A 40 19.73 -2.62 4.60
C LYS A 40 18.46 -2.85 3.79
N SER A 41 17.40 -2.08 4.06
CA SER A 41 16.15 -2.16 3.34
C SER A 41 16.39 -1.94 1.84
N PRO A 42 16.00 -2.90 0.98
CA PRO A 42 16.01 -2.70 -0.47
C PRO A 42 15.17 -1.49 -0.90
N TYR A 43 14.06 -1.24 -0.21
CA TYR A 43 13.20 -0.09 -0.47
C TYR A 43 13.93 1.24 -0.22
N LEU A 44 14.66 1.37 0.89
CA LEU A 44 15.42 2.58 1.19
C LEU A 44 16.60 2.74 0.22
N LEU A 45 17.29 1.65 -0.10
CA LEU A 45 18.40 1.65 -1.05
C LEU A 45 17.99 2.12 -2.45
N GLN A 46 16.77 1.83 -2.89
CA GLN A 46 16.22 2.33 -4.17
C GLN A 46 16.18 3.86 -4.22
N HIS A 47 16.10 4.55 -3.09
CA HIS A 47 16.08 6.02 -2.99
C HIS A 47 17.44 6.63 -2.66
N SER A 48 18.51 5.84 -2.55
CA SER A 48 19.85 6.29 -2.14
C SER A 48 20.50 7.27 -3.11
N HIS A 49 20.04 7.29 -4.37
CA HIS A 49 20.56 8.13 -5.44
C HIS A 49 19.60 9.24 -5.86
N ASN A 50 18.49 9.43 -5.15
CA ASN A 50 17.60 10.56 -5.39
C ASN A 50 18.32 11.89 -5.05
N PRO A 51 18.01 12.99 -5.77
CA PRO A 51 18.52 14.32 -5.45
C PRO A 51 18.03 14.86 -4.10
N VAL A 52 16.98 14.27 -3.52
CA VAL A 52 16.56 14.57 -2.16
C VAL A 52 17.61 14.05 -1.15
N ASP A 53 18.06 14.91 -0.23
CA ASP A 53 18.96 14.58 0.89
C ASP A 53 18.20 13.78 1.95
N TRP A 54 17.90 12.52 1.63
CA TRP A 54 17.21 11.61 2.51
C TRP A 54 18.06 11.18 3.69
N TYR A 55 17.42 11.16 4.86
CA TYR A 55 17.91 10.51 6.07
C TYR A 55 17.06 9.27 6.38
N PRO A 56 17.65 8.21 6.95
CA PRO A 56 16.86 7.20 7.63
C PRO A 56 16.23 7.78 8.90
N TRP A 57 15.24 7.09 9.46
CA TRP A 57 14.64 7.46 10.74
C TRP A 57 15.66 7.33 11.88
N GLY A 58 16.09 8.44 12.46
CA GLY A 58 17.04 8.41 13.56
C GLY A 58 17.45 9.78 14.10
N GLU A 59 18.20 9.75 15.19
CA GLU A 59 18.60 10.93 15.95
C GLU A 59 19.44 11.92 15.14
N GLU A 60 20.21 11.47 14.14
CA GLU A 60 20.94 12.39 13.24
C GLU A 60 20.00 13.35 12.53
N ALA A 61 18.91 12.83 11.95
CA ALA A 61 17.91 13.63 11.25
C ALA A 61 17.15 14.56 12.22
N PHE A 62 16.79 14.05 13.40
CA PHE A 62 16.07 14.83 14.40
C PHE A 62 16.91 15.95 14.97
N ALA A 63 18.19 15.68 15.27
CA ALA A 63 19.14 16.68 15.72
C ALA A 63 19.39 17.74 14.64
N LYS A 64 19.46 17.35 13.35
CA LYS A 64 19.52 18.29 12.23
C LYS A 64 18.29 19.20 12.20
N ALA A 65 17.09 18.63 12.30
CA ALA A 65 15.84 19.39 12.30
C ALA A 65 15.77 20.40 13.45
N ARG A 66 16.17 20.00 14.65
CA ARG A 66 16.25 20.89 15.83
C ARG A 66 17.29 21.99 15.65
N ARG A 67 18.49 21.66 15.16
CA ARG A 67 19.58 22.61 14.98
C ARG A 67 19.27 23.66 13.91
N GLU A 68 18.63 23.25 12.82
CA GLU A 68 18.29 24.13 11.69
C GLU A 68 16.91 24.78 11.82
N ASP A 69 16.16 24.45 12.88
CA ASP A 69 14.76 24.84 13.08
C ASP A 69 13.89 24.62 11.84
N LYS A 70 14.05 23.44 11.24
CA LYS A 70 13.33 23.02 10.03
C LYS A 70 12.29 21.95 10.34
N PRO A 71 11.11 22.02 9.72
CA PRO A 71 10.16 20.93 9.78
C PRO A 71 10.75 19.69 9.10
N ILE A 72 10.30 18.52 9.57
CA ILE A 72 10.66 17.24 8.98
C ILE A 72 9.58 16.88 7.95
N PHE A 73 9.99 16.49 6.74
CA PHE A 73 9.14 15.76 5.82
C PHE A 73 9.39 14.27 5.99
N LEU A 74 8.41 13.56 6.53
CA LEU A 74 8.44 12.12 6.73
C LEU A 74 7.68 11.43 5.59
N SER A 75 8.38 10.62 4.80
CA SER A 75 7.79 9.79 3.74
C SER A 75 7.94 8.31 4.08
N ILE A 76 6.82 7.67 4.40
CA ILE A 76 6.77 6.24 4.71
C ILE A 76 6.20 5.47 3.52
N GLY A 77 6.88 4.40 3.13
CA GLY A 77 6.44 3.47 2.10
C GLY A 77 7.06 2.10 2.32
N TYR A 78 7.04 1.26 1.30
CA TYR A 78 7.63 -0.08 1.31
C TYR A 78 7.80 -0.57 -0.14
N SER A 79 8.55 -1.65 -0.33
CA SER A 79 9.10 -2.07 -1.63
C SER A 79 8.06 -2.34 -2.72
N THR A 80 6.90 -2.92 -2.39
CA THR A 80 5.85 -3.27 -3.37
C THR A 80 4.77 -2.19 -3.51
N CYS A 81 4.94 -1.04 -2.85
CA CYS A 81 4.00 0.06 -2.90
C CYS A 81 4.08 0.83 -4.22
N HIS A 82 3.18 0.53 -5.16
CA HIS A 82 3.10 1.23 -6.45
C HIS A 82 3.07 2.76 -6.34
N TRP A 83 2.16 3.33 -5.55
CA TRP A 83 2.05 4.79 -5.43
C TRP A 83 3.29 5.42 -4.80
N CYS A 84 4.06 4.65 -4.03
CA CYS A 84 5.34 5.10 -3.50
C CYS A 84 6.36 5.24 -4.63
N HIS A 85 6.39 4.29 -5.57
CA HIS A 85 7.21 4.38 -6.79
C HIS A 85 6.76 5.50 -7.72
N VAL A 86 5.45 5.65 -7.93
CA VAL A 86 4.88 6.75 -8.75
C VAL A 86 5.30 8.10 -8.17
N MET A 87 5.10 8.31 -6.86
CA MET A 87 5.50 9.58 -6.23
C MET A 87 7.02 9.79 -6.24
N ALA A 88 7.80 8.71 -6.11
CA ALA A 88 9.25 8.81 -6.21
C ALA A 88 9.70 9.29 -7.59
N HIS A 89 9.18 8.67 -8.65
CA HIS A 89 9.52 9.01 -10.03
C HIS A 89 9.02 10.40 -10.42
N GLU A 90 7.77 10.73 -10.06
CA GLU A 90 7.15 12.01 -10.45
C GLU A 90 7.66 13.20 -9.62
N SER A 91 8.15 12.97 -8.39
CA SER A 91 8.51 14.05 -7.46
C SER A 91 9.91 13.92 -6.85
N PHE A 92 10.27 12.79 -6.25
CA PHE A 92 11.53 12.68 -5.50
C PHE A 92 12.79 12.56 -6.38
N GLU A 93 12.63 12.19 -7.65
CA GLU A 93 13.69 12.19 -8.66
C GLU A 93 13.83 13.54 -9.38
N ASN A 94 12.88 14.45 -9.20
CA ASN A 94 12.89 15.76 -9.84
C ASN A 94 13.79 16.75 -9.09
N GLU A 95 14.80 17.28 -9.77
CA GLU A 95 15.80 18.22 -9.20
C GLU A 95 15.18 19.50 -8.59
N GLU A 96 14.17 20.09 -9.24
CA GLU A 96 13.55 21.32 -8.72
C GLU A 96 12.73 21.08 -7.44
N VAL A 97 12.01 19.95 -7.43
CA VAL A 97 11.25 19.52 -6.25
C VAL A 97 12.23 19.19 -5.12
N ALA A 98 13.27 18.42 -5.41
CA ALA A 98 14.30 18.06 -4.44
C ALA A 98 15.05 19.26 -3.89
N ALA A 99 15.39 20.25 -4.71
CA ALA A 99 16.01 21.49 -4.27
C ALA A 99 15.12 22.26 -3.28
N THR A 100 13.80 22.24 -3.50
CA THR A 100 12.84 22.83 -2.55
C THR A 100 12.75 22.00 -1.27
N MET A 101 12.68 20.68 -1.39
CA MET A 101 12.65 19.76 -0.24
C MET A 101 13.89 19.93 0.65
N ASN A 102 15.08 19.93 0.05
CA ASN A 102 16.35 20.02 0.77
C ASN A 102 16.58 21.39 1.43
N ARG A 103 16.07 22.46 0.80
CA ARG A 103 16.16 23.81 1.35
C ARG A 103 15.26 23.99 2.57
N GLU A 104 14.02 23.51 2.48
CA GLU A 104 12.95 23.87 3.41
C GLU A 104 12.71 22.81 4.50
N PHE A 105 13.12 21.56 4.29
CA PHE A 105 12.81 20.44 5.18
C PHE A 105 14.03 19.58 5.51
N VAL A 106 13.94 18.85 6.62
CA VAL A 106 14.75 17.64 6.83
C VAL A 106 13.94 16.44 6.32
N ASN A 107 14.44 15.78 5.28
CA ASN A 107 13.70 14.73 4.57
C ASN A 107 14.05 13.37 5.17
N ILE A 108 13.06 12.65 5.70
CA ILE A 108 13.22 11.32 6.28
C ILE A 108 12.42 10.30 5.47
N LYS A 109 13.09 9.22 5.06
CA LYS A 109 12.47 8.08 4.38
C LYS A 109 12.39 6.91 5.35
N VAL A 110 11.24 6.24 5.39
CA VAL A 110 11.01 5.08 6.26
C VAL A 110 10.44 3.93 5.45
N ASP A 111 11.02 2.76 5.66
CA ASP A 111 10.42 1.49 5.27
C ASP A 111 9.46 1.03 6.37
N ARG A 112 8.19 0.90 6.02
CA ARG A 112 7.15 0.39 6.89
C ARG A 112 7.43 -1.04 7.35
N GLU A 113 8.05 -1.86 6.51
CA GLU A 113 8.31 -3.27 6.84
C GLU A 113 9.37 -3.41 7.93
N GLU A 114 10.36 -2.51 7.96
CA GLU A 114 11.35 -2.44 9.04
C GLU A 114 10.84 -1.68 10.27
N ARG A 115 9.99 -0.66 10.09
CA ARG A 115 9.49 0.23 11.16
C ARG A 115 7.96 0.35 11.20
N PRO A 116 7.23 -0.76 11.45
CA PRO A 116 5.77 -0.74 11.55
C PRO A 116 5.27 0.06 12.77
N ASP A 117 6.12 0.26 13.77
CA ASP A 117 5.87 1.10 14.94
C ASP A 117 5.70 2.58 14.55
N VAL A 118 6.60 3.10 13.71
CA VAL A 118 6.58 4.48 13.21
C VAL A 118 5.38 4.66 12.28
N ASP A 119 5.19 3.72 11.36
CA ASP A 119 4.06 3.69 10.43
C ASP A 119 2.72 3.82 11.15
N ARG A 120 2.47 2.97 12.15
CA ARG A 120 1.19 2.96 12.87
C ARG A 120 0.87 4.29 13.54
N VAL A 121 1.87 4.93 14.15
CA VAL A 121 1.68 6.22 14.85
C VAL A 121 1.24 7.30 13.86
N TYR A 122 1.93 7.44 12.73
CA TYR A 122 1.63 8.49 11.77
C TYR A 122 0.42 8.17 10.89
N MET A 123 0.14 6.89 10.62
CA MET A 123 -1.10 6.48 9.96
C MET A 123 -2.33 6.84 10.80
N THR A 124 -2.25 6.65 12.11
CA THR A 124 -3.32 7.07 13.04
C THR A 124 -3.60 8.58 12.93
N PHE A 125 -2.55 9.38 12.84
CA PHE A 125 -2.68 10.83 12.64
C PHE A 125 -3.33 11.18 11.28
N VAL A 126 -2.88 10.55 10.19
CA VAL A 126 -3.44 10.81 8.85
C VAL A 126 -4.91 10.42 8.78
N GLN A 127 -5.28 9.26 9.33
CA GLN A 127 -6.67 8.81 9.41
C GLN A 127 -7.55 9.76 10.24
N ALA A 128 -7.07 10.21 11.39
CA ALA A 128 -7.82 11.11 12.26
C ALA A 128 -8.04 12.50 11.64
N THR A 129 -7.09 12.99 10.85
CA THR A 129 -7.13 14.35 10.29
C THR A 129 -7.73 14.43 8.88
N THR A 130 -7.67 13.35 8.10
CA THR A 130 -8.14 13.32 6.71
C THR A 130 -9.37 12.42 6.49
N GLY A 131 -9.69 11.54 7.45
CA GLY A 131 -10.75 10.53 7.31
C GLY A 131 -10.36 9.33 6.44
N GLY A 132 -9.15 9.32 5.86
CA GLY A 132 -8.62 8.24 5.04
C GLY A 132 -7.16 7.92 5.40
N GLY A 133 -6.61 6.86 4.82
CA GLY A 133 -5.22 6.47 5.04
C GLY A 133 -4.70 5.60 3.90
N GLY A 134 -3.39 5.50 3.80
CA GLY A 134 -2.73 4.74 2.74
C GLY A 134 -1.28 5.16 2.53
N TRP A 135 -0.63 4.51 1.58
CA TRP A 135 0.76 4.78 1.21
C TRP A 135 0.86 5.27 -0.24
N PRO A 136 1.84 6.13 -0.60
CA PRO A 136 2.88 6.67 0.26
C PRO A 136 2.27 7.57 1.33
N MET A 137 2.82 7.52 2.53
CA MET A 137 2.35 8.36 3.63
C MET A 137 3.29 9.55 3.75
N SER A 138 2.75 10.75 3.53
CA SER A 138 3.48 12.02 3.48
C SER A 138 3.05 12.89 4.65
N VAL A 139 3.94 13.06 5.63
CA VAL A 139 3.63 13.73 6.91
C VAL A 139 4.67 14.79 7.22
N TRP A 140 4.23 15.97 7.60
CA TRP A 140 5.11 17.04 8.07
C TRP A 140 5.08 17.09 9.59
N LEU A 141 6.27 17.03 10.18
CA LEU A 141 6.50 17.04 11.61
C LEU A 141 7.27 18.27 12.04
N THR A 142 7.02 18.71 13.26
CA THR A 142 7.92 19.62 13.97
C THR A 142 9.27 18.94 14.26
N PRO A 143 10.33 19.69 14.61
CA PRO A 143 11.60 19.11 15.08
C PRO A 143 11.48 18.16 16.28
N ASP A 144 10.39 18.28 17.05
CA ASP A 144 10.03 17.40 18.17
C ASP A 144 9.14 16.22 17.76
N LEU A 145 9.08 15.91 16.46
CA LEU A 145 8.37 14.77 15.86
C LEU A 145 6.84 14.82 15.97
N LYS A 146 6.27 15.95 16.39
CA LYS A 146 4.82 16.15 16.46
C LYS A 146 4.27 16.43 15.05
N PRO A 147 3.33 15.62 14.54
CA PRO A 147 2.76 15.82 13.21
C PRO A 147 1.80 17.01 13.20
N PHE A 148 1.78 17.77 12.11
CA PHE A 148 0.87 18.91 11.95
C PHE A 148 0.17 18.98 10.58
N VAL A 149 0.72 18.34 9.55
CA VAL A 149 0.05 18.12 8.25
C VAL A 149 0.31 16.68 7.81
N GLY A 150 -0.68 16.03 7.20
CA GLY A 150 -0.55 14.67 6.68
C GLY A 150 -1.45 14.43 5.47
N GLY A 151 -1.00 13.53 4.61
CA GLY A 151 -1.73 13.06 3.44
C GLY A 151 -1.09 11.79 2.90
N THR A 152 -1.65 11.28 1.82
CA THR A 152 -1.13 10.10 1.14
C THR A 152 -0.27 10.52 -0.06
N TYR A 153 -0.78 10.25 -1.27
CA TYR A 153 -0.19 10.65 -2.53
C TYR A 153 -0.48 12.14 -2.82
N PHE A 154 0.54 12.86 -3.31
CA PHE A 154 0.40 14.20 -3.86
C PHE A 154 0.91 14.19 -5.30
N PRO A 155 0.10 14.60 -6.30
CA PRO A 155 0.54 14.65 -7.69
C PRO A 155 1.61 15.74 -7.89
N PRO A 156 2.48 15.66 -8.90
CA PRO A 156 3.49 16.67 -9.18
C PRO A 156 2.86 18.04 -9.51
N GLU A 157 1.73 18.02 -10.21
CA GLU A 157 0.95 19.18 -10.63
C GLU A 157 -0.50 19.10 -10.12
N ASP A 158 -1.22 20.23 -10.13
CA ASP A 158 -2.62 20.28 -9.70
C ASP A 158 -3.49 19.30 -10.51
N ARG A 159 -3.98 18.24 -9.87
CA ARG A 159 -4.83 17.20 -10.48
C ARG A 159 -5.77 16.60 -9.45
N TYR A 160 -6.87 16.03 -9.94
CA TYR A 160 -7.88 15.34 -9.10
C TYR A 160 -8.45 16.19 -7.95
N GLY A 161 -8.50 17.52 -8.14
CA GLY A 161 -8.95 18.45 -7.09
C GLY A 161 -7.94 18.64 -5.95
N GLN A 162 -6.72 18.16 -6.10
CA GLN A 162 -5.63 18.29 -5.13
C GLN A 162 -4.53 19.23 -5.66
N PRO A 163 -3.88 20.02 -4.78
CA PRO A 163 -2.74 20.84 -5.17
C PRO A 163 -1.52 19.97 -5.51
N GLY A 164 -0.72 20.42 -6.47
CA GLY A 164 0.55 19.79 -6.81
C GLY A 164 1.54 19.83 -5.64
N PHE A 165 2.41 18.82 -5.56
CA PHE A 165 3.32 18.60 -4.45
C PHE A 165 4.25 19.78 -4.20
N LYS A 166 4.76 20.43 -5.26
CA LYS A 166 5.58 21.65 -5.16
C LYS A 166 4.84 22.78 -4.42
N LYS A 167 3.57 23.01 -4.74
CA LYS A 167 2.74 24.04 -4.06
C LYS A 167 2.46 23.67 -2.61
N VAL A 168 2.31 22.38 -2.30
CA VAL A 168 2.15 21.91 -0.91
C VAL A 168 3.43 22.21 -0.11
N LEU A 169 4.60 21.84 -0.65
CA LEU A 169 5.90 22.13 -0.04
C LEU A 169 6.09 23.63 0.23
N GLU A 170 5.84 24.47 -0.77
CA GLU A 170 5.98 25.94 -0.65
C GLU A 170 5.04 26.53 0.41
N ARG A 171 3.78 26.09 0.45
CA ARG A 171 2.80 26.57 1.43
C ARG A 171 3.17 26.18 2.85
N ILE A 172 3.63 24.95 3.06
CA ILE A 172 4.04 24.47 4.39
C ILE A 172 5.31 25.20 4.85
N ALA A 173 6.29 25.36 3.95
CA ALA A 173 7.51 26.09 4.26
C ALA A 173 7.24 27.56 4.62
N ALA A 174 6.36 28.23 3.87
CA ALA A 174 5.94 29.60 4.16
C ALA A 174 5.22 29.70 5.52
N ALA A 175 4.30 28.78 5.80
CA ALA A 175 3.58 28.74 7.07
C ALA A 175 4.54 28.52 8.26
N TRP A 176 5.53 27.63 8.12
CA TRP A 176 6.56 27.41 9.14
C TRP A 176 7.36 28.67 9.42
N LYS A 177 7.90 29.33 8.38
CA LYS A 177 8.67 30.57 8.53
C LYS A 177 7.88 31.71 9.18
N GLN A 178 6.57 31.75 8.94
CA GLN A 178 5.71 32.80 9.46
C GLN A 178 5.27 32.58 10.91
N ASP A 179 4.94 31.33 11.28
CA ASP A 179 4.21 31.05 12.53
C ASP A 179 4.50 29.64 13.10
N HIS A 180 5.78 29.26 13.19
CA HIS A 180 6.19 27.91 13.67
C HIS A 180 5.75 27.62 15.11
N GLU A 181 5.70 28.62 16.00
CA GLU A 181 5.22 28.43 17.38
C GLU A 181 3.76 27.97 17.42
N LYS A 182 2.90 28.59 16.58
CA LYS A 182 1.49 28.17 16.46
C LYS A 182 1.36 26.78 15.87
N ILE A 183 2.17 26.44 14.87
CA ILE A 183 2.21 25.10 14.27
C ILE A 183 2.62 24.06 15.33
N ALA A 184 3.64 24.36 16.13
CA ALA A 184 4.07 23.49 17.23
C ALA A 184 2.96 23.29 18.28
N GLY A 185 2.24 24.36 18.62
CA GLY A 185 1.08 24.30 19.52
C GLY A 185 -0.12 23.54 18.93
N GLN A 186 -0.30 23.53 17.61
CA GLN A 186 -1.31 22.71 16.94
C GLN A 186 -0.92 21.23 16.95
N GLY A 187 0.33 20.91 16.58
CA GLY A 187 0.84 19.54 16.62
C GLY A 187 0.74 18.92 18.01
N ALA A 188 1.07 19.68 19.06
CA ALA A 188 0.93 19.22 20.44
C ALA A 188 -0.53 18.90 20.82
N ARG A 189 -1.49 19.72 20.39
CA ARG A 189 -2.93 19.49 20.63
C ARG A 189 -3.44 18.24 19.92
N ILE A 190 -3.00 17.99 18.68
CA ILE A 190 -3.40 16.79 17.95
C ILE A 190 -2.82 15.54 18.63
N VAL A 191 -1.55 15.57 19.03
CA VAL A 191 -0.92 14.46 19.77
C VAL A 191 -1.66 14.19 21.08
N GLU A 192 -2.03 15.23 21.83
CA GLU A 192 -2.78 15.03 23.08
C GLU A 192 -4.18 14.49 22.81
N ALA A 193 -4.91 14.99 21.82
CA ALA A 193 -6.22 14.45 21.45
C ALA A 193 -6.14 12.98 21.01
N LEU A 194 -5.10 12.60 20.26
CA LEU A 194 -4.86 11.21 19.88
C LEU A 194 -4.50 10.34 21.09
N ARG A 195 -3.70 10.87 22.02
CA ARG A 195 -3.36 10.18 23.27
C ARG A 195 -4.61 10.00 24.12
N GLU A 196 -5.41 11.04 24.34
CA GLU A 196 -6.68 10.97 25.05
C GLU A 196 -7.64 9.97 24.40
N ALA A 197 -7.72 9.91 23.07
CA ALA A 197 -8.52 8.89 22.39
C ALA A 197 -8.02 7.45 22.63
N GLN A 198 -6.71 7.26 22.85
CA GLN A 198 -6.10 5.97 23.16
C GLN A 198 -6.12 5.62 24.66
N THR A 199 -5.99 6.61 25.54
CA THR A 199 -5.89 6.48 27.00
C THR A 199 -7.22 6.70 27.70
N ALA A 200 -8.24 7.22 26.99
CA ALA A 200 -9.62 7.08 27.36
C ALA A 200 -9.85 5.58 27.54
N GLN A 201 -9.69 5.14 28.79
CA GLN A 201 -10.23 3.88 29.25
C GLN A 201 -11.66 3.88 28.72
N PRO A 202 -12.06 2.88 27.93
CA PRO A 202 -13.46 2.84 27.52
C PRO A 202 -14.23 2.91 28.82
N ALA A 203 -15.09 3.93 28.96
CA ALA A 203 -15.83 4.18 30.18
C ALA A 203 -16.49 2.86 30.57
N ALA A 204 -15.91 2.15 31.55
CA ALA A 204 -16.16 0.74 31.80
C ALA A 204 -16.36 -0.12 30.52
N ALA A 205 -15.35 -0.27 29.66
CA ALA A 205 -15.35 -1.20 28.50
C ALA A 205 -16.76 -1.53 28.02
N GLU A 206 -17.44 -0.58 27.36
CA GLU A 206 -18.82 -0.80 26.88
C GLU A 206 -18.88 -2.21 26.32
N LYS A 207 -19.64 -3.08 27.02
CA LYS A 207 -19.65 -4.50 26.66
C LYS A 207 -20.09 -4.56 25.22
N ILE A 208 -19.27 -5.18 24.37
CA ILE A 208 -19.66 -5.46 22.98
C ILE A 208 -20.98 -6.22 23.06
N ASP A 209 -22.07 -5.55 22.70
CA ASP A 209 -23.42 -6.06 22.82
C ASP A 209 -24.06 -6.26 21.45
N ALA A 210 -25.27 -6.82 21.44
CA ALA A 210 -25.98 -7.08 20.19
C ALA A 210 -26.28 -5.80 19.40
N LYS A 211 -26.40 -4.63 20.05
CA LYS A 211 -26.70 -3.36 19.37
C LYS A 211 -25.51 -2.90 18.55
N ILE A 212 -24.29 -3.03 19.09
CA ILE A 212 -23.07 -2.69 18.35
C ILE A 212 -22.92 -3.58 17.11
N LEU A 213 -23.17 -4.90 17.25
CA LEU A 213 -23.14 -5.83 16.13
C LEU A 213 -24.18 -5.47 15.06
N SER A 214 -25.41 -5.17 15.48
CA SER A 214 -26.47 -4.72 14.55
C SER A 214 -26.11 -3.41 13.86
N ALA A 215 -25.54 -2.43 14.57
CA ALA A 215 -25.12 -1.16 13.98
C ALA A 215 -24.01 -1.34 12.93
N ALA A 216 -23.05 -2.23 13.19
CA ALA A 216 -22.00 -2.59 12.24
C ALA A 216 -22.58 -3.29 10.99
N TYR A 217 -23.49 -4.27 11.19
CA TYR A 217 -24.22 -4.90 10.09
C TYR A 217 -24.97 -3.87 9.23
N GLU A 218 -25.71 -2.96 9.85
CA GLU A 218 -26.48 -1.92 9.16
C GLU A 218 -25.58 -0.98 8.34
N GLN A 219 -24.38 -0.68 8.85
CA GLN A 219 -23.39 0.11 8.11
C GLN A 219 -22.91 -0.64 6.86
N PHE A 220 -22.57 -1.92 6.99
CA PHE A 220 -22.13 -2.72 5.83
C PHE A 220 -23.26 -2.91 4.82
N SER A 221 -24.47 -3.21 5.28
CA SER A 221 -25.67 -3.35 4.45
C SER A 221 -25.95 -2.10 3.62
N ARG A 222 -25.78 -0.90 4.16
CA ARG A 222 -25.96 0.36 3.41
C ARG A 222 -24.91 0.59 2.33
N SER A 223 -23.70 0.08 2.53
CA SER A 223 -22.57 0.28 1.60
C SER A 223 -22.39 -0.86 0.60
N PHE A 224 -23.13 -1.95 0.75
CA PHE A 224 -22.97 -3.16 -0.03
C PHE A 224 -23.39 -2.97 -1.49
N ASP A 225 -22.54 -3.42 -2.41
CA ASP A 225 -22.84 -3.47 -3.84
C ASP A 225 -23.44 -4.83 -4.19
N ALA A 226 -24.77 -4.94 -4.19
CA ALA A 226 -25.46 -6.21 -4.47
C ALA A 226 -25.22 -6.76 -5.89
N ARG A 227 -24.77 -5.92 -6.83
CA ARG A 227 -24.53 -6.34 -8.22
C ARG A 227 -23.14 -6.93 -8.39
N ASP A 228 -22.14 -6.24 -7.87
CA ASP A 228 -20.74 -6.55 -8.11
C ASP A 228 -19.99 -7.00 -6.85
N GLY A 229 -20.64 -7.10 -5.69
CA GLY A 229 -20.03 -7.47 -4.42
C GLY A 229 -19.12 -6.38 -3.85
N GLY A 230 -18.74 -6.51 -2.58
CA GLY A 230 -17.92 -5.55 -1.85
C GLY A 230 -18.71 -4.36 -1.30
N PHE A 231 -17.95 -3.39 -0.77
CA PHE A 231 -18.50 -2.28 0.01
C PHE A 231 -17.96 -0.94 -0.49
N GLY A 232 -18.85 -0.07 -0.97
CA GLY A 232 -18.51 1.24 -1.52
C GLY A 232 -18.21 1.23 -3.03
N SER A 233 -17.59 2.31 -3.49
CA SER A 233 -17.23 2.52 -4.91
C SER A 233 -15.81 2.06 -5.23
N ALA A 234 -15.34 2.34 -6.44
CA ALA A 234 -13.93 2.19 -6.81
C ALA A 234 -13.03 3.19 -6.04
N PRO A 235 -11.77 2.82 -5.72
CA PRO A 235 -11.20 1.47 -5.82
C PRO A 235 -11.79 0.51 -4.78
N LYS A 236 -11.96 -0.77 -5.15
CA LYS A 236 -12.53 -1.81 -4.27
C LYS A 236 -11.45 -2.65 -3.60
N PHE A 237 -11.53 -2.77 -2.27
CA PHE A 237 -10.64 -3.58 -1.44
C PHE A 237 -11.35 -4.84 -0.93
N PRO A 238 -10.65 -5.99 -0.82
CA PRO A 238 -11.26 -7.25 -0.36
C PRO A 238 -11.87 -7.20 1.05
N ARG A 239 -11.29 -6.39 1.95
CA ARG A 239 -11.71 -6.22 3.35
C ARG A 239 -12.08 -7.55 4.07
N PRO A 240 -11.16 -8.52 4.17
CA PRO A 240 -11.48 -9.85 4.72
C PRO A 240 -12.05 -9.83 6.15
N VAL A 241 -11.65 -8.86 6.97
CA VAL A 241 -12.17 -8.69 8.34
C VAL A 241 -13.67 -8.38 8.35
N THR A 242 -14.16 -7.63 7.36
CA THR A 242 -15.59 -7.37 7.17
C THR A 242 -16.32 -8.65 6.77
N LEU A 243 -15.76 -9.43 5.86
CA LEU A 243 -16.31 -10.73 5.43
C LEU A 243 -16.42 -11.69 6.62
N ASN A 244 -15.32 -11.86 7.37
CA ASN A 244 -15.26 -12.64 8.60
C ASN A 244 -16.30 -12.20 9.65
N PHE A 245 -16.55 -10.90 9.78
CA PHE A 245 -17.60 -10.37 10.65
C PHE A 245 -18.99 -10.80 10.15
N LEU A 246 -19.27 -10.71 8.86
CA LEU A 246 -20.57 -11.09 8.28
C LEU A 246 -20.85 -12.58 8.42
N SER A 247 -19.86 -13.46 8.19
CA SER A 247 -20.02 -14.90 8.39
C SER A 247 -20.31 -15.22 9.87
N ARG A 248 -19.62 -14.54 10.81
CA ARG A 248 -19.87 -14.67 12.26
C ARG A 248 -21.22 -14.08 12.67
N PHE A 249 -21.67 -12.99 12.05
CA PHE A 249 -22.97 -12.38 12.28
C PHE A 249 -24.09 -13.35 11.86
N TYR A 250 -23.98 -13.97 10.68
CA TYR A 250 -24.86 -15.05 10.23
C TYR A 250 -24.91 -16.21 11.23
N ALA A 251 -23.74 -16.70 11.67
CA ALA A 251 -23.65 -17.85 12.57
C ALA A 251 -24.35 -17.66 13.93
N ARG A 252 -24.61 -16.42 14.35
CA ARG A 252 -25.35 -16.12 15.60
C ARG A 252 -26.85 -16.39 15.48
N ASP A 253 -27.44 -16.08 14.32
CA ASP A 253 -28.84 -16.38 14.03
C ASP A 253 -29.02 -16.66 12.52
N PRO A 254 -28.72 -17.90 12.08
CA PRO A 254 -28.84 -18.30 10.68
C PRO A 254 -30.26 -18.24 10.12
N SER A 255 -31.27 -18.17 11.00
CA SER A 255 -32.68 -18.19 10.63
C SER A 255 -33.22 -16.78 10.33
N SER A 256 -32.60 -15.75 10.91
CA SER A 256 -32.97 -14.35 10.73
C SER A 256 -32.73 -13.84 9.31
N ASP A 257 -33.57 -12.90 8.86
CA ASP A 257 -33.42 -12.25 7.56
C ASP A 257 -32.11 -11.45 7.48
N SER A 258 -31.71 -10.78 8.56
CA SER A 258 -30.44 -10.05 8.64
C SER A 258 -29.24 -10.99 8.61
N GLY A 259 -29.32 -12.14 9.28
CA GLY A 259 -28.30 -13.18 9.22
C GLY A 259 -28.12 -13.71 7.79
N LYS A 260 -29.21 -14.11 7.13
CA LYS A 260 -29.18 -14.58 5.73
C LYS A 260 -28.62 -13.52 4.79
N HIS A 261 -29.07 -12.27 4.92
CA HIS A 261 -28.56 -11.17 4.10
C HIS A 261 -27.07 -10.91 4.36
N ALA A 262 -26.60 -11.01 5.61
CA ALA A 262 -25.17 -10.91 5.92
C ALA A 262 -24.35 -12.00 5.20
N LEU A 263 -24.82 -13.24 5.21
CA LEU A 263 -24.19 -14.33 4.45
C LEU A 263 -24.22 -14.05 2.95
N ASP A 264 -25.33 -13.58 2.39
CA ASP A 264 -25.43 -13.25 0.96
C ASP A 264 -24.41 -12.17 0.55
N MET A 265 -24.24 -11.12 1.38
CA MET A 265 -23.24 -10.08 1.17
C MET A 265 -21.82 -10.66 1.09
N ASP A 266 -21.50 -11.56 2.01
CA ASP A 266 -20.21 -12.24 2.10
C ASP A 266 -19.97 -13.12 0.85
N LEU A 267 -20.90 -14.03 0.55
CA LEU A 267 -20.76 -14.98 -0.55
C LEU A 267 -20.73 -14.31 -1.94
N ILE A 268 -21.56 -13.27 -2.16
CA ILE A 268 -21.52 -12.51 -3.42
C ILE A 268 -20.16 -11.83 -3.56
N THR A 269 -19.64 -11.22 -2.50
CA THR A 269 -18.34 -10.55 -2.52
C THR A 269 -17.23 -11.54 -2.85
N LEU A 270 -17.13 -12.65 -2.12
CA LEU A 270 -16.14 -13.70 -2.37
C LEU A 270 -16.20 -14.23 -3.81
N ARG A 271 -17.40 -14.56 -4.33
CA ARG A 271 -17.56 -15.05 -5.71
C ARG A 271 -17.12 -14.02 -6.75
N LYS A 272 -17.47 -12.75 -6.55
CA LYS A 272 -17.12 -11.66 -7.48
C LYS A 272 -15.63 -11.37 -7.48
N MET A 273 -14.99 -11.40 -6.31
CA MET A 273 -13.54 -11.28 -6.20
C MET A 273 -12.83 -12.44 -6.90
N ALA A 274 -13.21 -13.69 -6.61
CA ALA A 274 -12.61 -14.88 -7.22
C ALA A 274 -12.79 -14.93 -8.75
N ALA A 275 -13.90 -14.43 -9.27
CA ALA A 275 -14.17 -14.38 -10.71
C ALA A 275 -13.53 -13.16 -11.41
N GLY A 276 -13.12 -12.15 -10.65
CA GLY A 276 -12.51 -10.92 -11.17
C GLY A 276 -11.02 -11.09 -11.48
N GLY A 277 -10.43 -10.08 -12.10
CA GLY A 277 -8.98 -10.03 -12.37
C GLY A 277 -8.14 -9.69 -11.13
N MET A 278 -8.77 -9.41 -9.98
CA MET A 278 -8.05 -9.33 -8.70
C MET A 278 -7.58 -10.69 -8.18
N HIS A 279 -8.23 -11.78 -8.59
CA HIS A 279 -7.72 -13.12 -8.40
C HIS A 279 -6.78 -13.41 -9.58
N ASP A 280 -5.53 -13.75 -9.30
CA ASP A 280 -4.59 -14.06 -10.36
C ASP A 280 -4.88 -15.47 -10.89
N HIS A 281 -5.64 -15.56 -11.98
CA HIS A 281 -6.00 -16.84 -12.59
C HIS A 281 -4.82 -17.59 -13.23
N LEU A 282 -3.64 -16.96 -13.33
CA LEU A 282 -2.45 -17.56 -13.93
C LEU A 282 -1.45 -18.01 -12.86
N GLY A 283 -1.14 -17.11 -11.92
CA GLY A 283 -0.19 -17.32 -10.84
C GLY A 283 -0.83 -17.72 -9.51
N GLY A 284 -2.14 -17.64 -9.34
CA GLY A 284 -2.81 -17.89 -8.07
C GLY A 284 -2.63 -16.76 -7.05
N GLY A 285 -3.44 -16.80 -5.99
CA GLY A 285 -3.51 -15.76 -4.97
C GLY A 285 -4.22 -14.48 -5.46
N PHE A 286 -4.33 -13.51 -4.56
CA PHE A 286 -5.05 -12.26 -4.81
C PHE A 286 -4.14 -11.04 -4.88
N HIS A 287 -4.35 -10.22 -5.90
CA HIS A 287 -3.87 -8.86 -5.93
C HIS A 287 -4.55 -8.00 -4.86
N ARG A 288 -3.87 -6.95 -4.42
CA ARG A 288 -4.23 -6.20 -3.21
C ARG A 288 -5.61 -5.54 -3.27
N TYR A 289 -5.94 -4.94 -4.40
CA TYR A 289 -7.24 -4.29 -4.61
C TYR A 289 -7.55 -4.15 -6.09
N SER A 290 -8.79 -3.82 -6.43
CA SER A 290 -9.17 -3.47 -7.80
C SER A 290 -9.34 -1.96 -7.94
N VAL A 291 -8.76 -1.40 -9.00
CA VAL A 291 -8.88 0.04 -9.30
C VAL A 291 -10.28 0.40 -9.82
N ASP A 292 -11.04 -0.59 -10.31
CA ASP A 292 -12.42 -0.43 -10.73
C ASP A 292 -13.42 -0.98 -9.70
N ARG A 293 -14.70 -0.84 -10.02
CA ARG A 293 -15.80 -1.30 -9.16
C ARG A 293 -16.26 -2.73 -9.46
N TYR A 294 -15.71 -3.37 -10.48
CA TYR A 294 -16.14 -4.66 -10.99
C TYR A 294 -15.19 -5.81 -10.59
N TRP A 295 -14.08 -5.48 -9.92
CA TRP A 295 -13.00 -6.39 -9.56
C TRP A 295 -12.15 -6.84 -10.75
N HIS A 296 -12.21 -6.14 -11.89
CA HIS A 296 -11.56 -6.60 -13.12
C HIS A 296 -10.11 -6.13 -13.22
N VAL A 297 -9.84 -4.85 -13.00
CA VAL A 297 -8.49 -4.31 -13.13
C VAL A 297 -7.80 -4.36 -11.76
N PRO A 298 -6.81 -5.24 -11.56
CA PRO A 298 -6.09 -5.33 -10.30
C PRO A 298 -5.08 -4.20 -10.15
N HIS A 299 -4.75 -3.92 -8.91
CA HIS A 299 -3.47 -3.36 -8.53
C HIS A 299 -2.52 -4.52 -8.18
N PHE A 300 -1.54 -4.78 -9.03
CA PHE A 300 -0.86 -6.09 -9.16
C PHE A 300 -0.07 -6.57 -7.94
N GLU A 301 0.31 -5.69 -7.03
CA GLU A 301 0.89 -6.03 -5.73
C GLU A 301 0.09 -7.14 -5.00
N LYS A 302 0.79 -8.15 -4.46
CA LYS A 302 0.21 -9.23 -3.63
C LYS A 302 0.84 -9.23 -2.25
N MET A 303 0.03 -9.15 -1.21
CA MET A 303 0.51 -9.06 0.18
C MET A 303 0.23 -10.35 0.95
N LEU A 304 1.19 -10.85 1.73
CA LEU A 304 1.02 -12.06 2.55
C LEU A 304 -0.19 -11.96 3.47
N TYR A 305 -0.39 -10.80 4.11
CA TYR A 305 -1.50 -10.63 5.05
C TYR A 305 -2.88 -10.62 4.36
N ASP A 306 -2.94 -10.22 3.09
CA ASP A 306 -4.17 -10.28 2.30
C ASP A 306 -4.48 -11.74 1.93
N GLN A 307 -3.46 -12.50 1.48
CA GLN A 307 -3.60 -13.94 1.23
C GLN A 307 -4.08 -14.69 2.47
N ALA A 308 -3.39 -14.51 3.60
CA ALA A 308 -3.67 -15.23 4.83
C ALA A 308 -5.11 -14.98 5.32
N GLN A 309 -5.57 -13.72 5.27
CA GLN A 309 -6.92 -13.38 5.71
C GLN A 309 -8.00 -13.80 4.72
N LEU A 310 -7.75 -13.73 3.41
CA LEU A 310 -8.68 -14.20 2.39
C LEU A 310 -8.84 -15.72 2.45
N ALA A 311 -7.75 -16.48 2.64
CA ALA A 311 -7.83 -17.92 2.82
C ALA A 311 -8.79 -18.30 3.96
N VAL A 312 -8.74 -17.57 5.09
CA VAL A 312 -9.68 -17.75 6.20
C VAL A 312 -11.11 -17.43 5.79
N ALA A 313 -11.36 -16.31 5.10
CA ALA A 313 -12.71 -15.94 4.66
C ALA A 313 -13.31 -16.97 3.69
N TYR A 314 -12.53 -17.47 2.73
CA TYR A 314 -12.96 -18.54 1.82
C TYR A 314 -13.20 -19.87 2.55
N LEU A 315 -12.40 -20.20 3.57
CA LEU A 315 -12.62 -21.39 4.40
C LEU A 315 -13.89 -21.26 5.26
N ASP A 316 -14.13 -20.10 5.88
CA ASP A 316 -15.37 -19.82 6.63
C ASP A 316 -16.59 -20.00 5.70
N ALA A 317 -16.55 -19.44 4.49
CA ALA A 317 -17.60 -19.61 3.47
C ALA A 317 -17.80 -21.07 3.04
N PHE A 318 -16.71 -21.83 2.83
CA PHE A 318 -16.80 -23.26 2.53
C PHE A 318 -17.41 -24.05 3.69
N GLN A 319 -17.01 -23.79 4.94
CA GLN A 319 -17.55 -24.48 6.10
C GLN A 319 -19.06 -24.27 6.26
N ILE A 320 -19.53 -23.04 5.99
CA ILE A 320 -20.96 -22.70 6.05
C ILE A 320 -21.75 -23.32 4.90
N THR A 321 -21.26 -23.20 3.67
CA THR A 321 -22.05 -23.52 2.46
C THR A 321 -21.80 -24.91 1.90
N GLN A 322 -20.67 -25.52 2.22
CA GLN A 322 -20.12 -26.72 1.59
C GLN A 322 -19.92 -26.60 0.06
N ASP A 323 -19.91 -25.37 -0.48
CA ASP A 323 -19.68 -25.10 -1.90
C ASP A 323 -18.19 -25.29 -2.24
N PRO A 324 -17.83 -26.29 -3.05
CA PRO A 324 -16.43 -26.63 -3.33
C PRO A 324 -15.66 -25.52 -4.04
N GLN A 325 -16.33 -24.53 -4.65
CA GLN A 325 -15.66 -23.39 -5.26
C GLN A 325 -14.85 -22.59 -4.23
N PHE A 326 -15.41 -22.34 -3.04
CA PHE A 326 -14.68 -21.61 -2.00
C PHE A 326 -13.46 -22.38 -1.48
N ALA A 327 -13.60 -23.70 -1.31
CA ALA A 327 -12.46 -24.55 -0.96
C ALA A 327 -11.37 -24.57 -2.05
N SER A 328 -11.76 -24.50 -3.32
CA SER A 328 -10.80 -24.41 -4.43
C SER A 328 -10.00 -23.11 -4.36
N VAL A 329 -10.66 -21.97 -4.15
CA VAL A 329 -9.99 -20.67 -4.03
C VAL A 329 -9.10 -20.61 -2.80
N ALA A 330 -9.55 -21.14 -1.66
CA ALA A 330 -8.70 -21.22 -0.46
C ALA A 330 -7.42 -22.04 -0.71
N ARG A 331 -7.50 -23.16 -1.44
CA ARG A 331 -6.32 -23.95 -1.81
C ARG A 331 -5.40 -23.19 -2.75
N ASP A 332 -5.94 -22.52 -3.77
CA ASP A 332 -5.17 -21.69 -4.69
C ASP A 332 -4.34 -20.63 -3.95
N ILE A 333 -4.96 -19.92 -3.01
CA ILE A 333 -4.25 -18.95 -2.15
C ILE A 333 -3.11 -19.61 -1.38
N LEU A 334 -3.37 -20.77 -0.76
CA LEU A 334 -2.37 -21.48 0.04
C LEU A 334 -1.23 -22.05 -0.82
N ASP A 335 -1.54 -22.52 -2.02
CA ASP A 335 -0.56 -23.02 -2.99
C ASP A 335 0.36 -21.89 -3.47
N TYR A 336 -0.20 -20.71 -3.77
CA TYR A 336 0.56 -19.50 -4.06
C TYR A 336 1.49 -19.10 -2.89
N VAL A 337 0.96 -19.03 -1.67
CA VAL A 337 1.78 -18.67 -0.48
C VAL A 337 2.91 -19.68 -0.25
N ALA A 338 2.63 -20.98 -0.42
CA ALA A 338 3.62 -22.04 -0.26
C ALA A 338 4.71 -21.99 -1.34
N ARG A 339 4.35 -21.63 -2.58
CA ARG A 339 5.26 -21.61 -3.72
C ARG A 339 6.11 -20.34 -3.78
N ASP A 340 5.48 -19.17 -3.64
CA ASP A 340 6.12 -17.89 -3.98
C ASP A 340 6.45 -17.06 -2.73
N LEU A 341 5.63 -17.13 -1.68
CA LEU A 341 5.84 -16.33 -0.46
C LEU A 341 6.55 -17.09 0.67
N THR A 342 6.96 -18.35 0.47
CA THR A 342 7.68 -19.12 1.49
C THR A 342 9.19 -19.08 1.23
N SER A 343 9.95 -18.59 2.21
CA SER A 343 11.41 -18.60 2.16
C SER A 343 11.95 -19.99 2.48
N LYS A 344 13.00 -20.40 1.76
CA LYS A 344 13.76 -21.64 2.03
C LYS A 344 14.42 -21.66 3.42
N GLU A 345 14.53 -20.50 4.07
CA GLU A 345 15.11 -20.32 5.40
C GLU A 345 14.10 -20.50 6.54
N GLY A 346 12.82 -20.74 6.23
CA GLY A 346 11.76 -21.07 7.20
C GLY A 346 10.83 -19.92 7.59
N GLY A 347 10.92 -18.77 6.91
CA GLY A 347 9.99 -17.63 7.07
C GLY A 347 9.08 -17.42 5.85
N TYR A 348 8.28 -16.35 5.88
CA TYR A 348 7.50 -15.90 4.73
C TYR A 348 7.95 -14.52 4.27
N PHE A 349 7.93 -14.29 2.95
CA PHE A 349 8.05 -12.95 2.37
C PHE A 349 6.77 -12.16 2.67
N SER A 350 6.90 -10.85 2.88
CA SER A 350 5.77 -9.97 3.20
C SER A 350 4.88 -9.66 1.99
N ALA A 351 5.45 -9.66 0.78
CA ALA A 351 4.79 -9.28 -0.45
C ALA A 351 5.52 -9.75 -1.72
N GLU A 352 4.85 -9.60 -2.87
CA GLU A 352 5.34 -9.76 -4.24
C GLU A 352 4.77 -8.62 -5.11
N ASP A 353 5.57 -8.10 -6.06
CA ASP A 353 5.17 -7.09 -7.07
C ASP A 353 5.55 -7.55 -8.48
#